data_AF-A0A7W0Q6S6-F1
#
_entry.id   AF-A0A7W0Q6S6-F1
#
_cell.length_a   1.000
_cell.length_b   1.000
_cell.length_c   1.000
_cell.angle_alpha   90.00
_cell.angle_beta   90.00
_cell.angle_gamma   90.00
#
_symmetry.space_group_name_H-M   'P 1'
#
loop_
_entity.id
_entity.type
_entity.pdbx_description
1 polymer ?
#
loop_
_entity_poly.entity_id
_entity_poly.type
_entity_poly.pdbx_seq_one_letter_code
_entity_poly.pdbx_strand_id
1 'polypeptide(L)'
;MPQVVELPPIGQDARGALVALVRVCKETPAKGEPFKDFRARLRTAKLWDRDRPLVLLRFLGVGGATVTPSAFMQALAAANGEDETAFAILDRVWELNPLLGKTVLELVAQRAYHKDEIYKHVASAAYRGLVPSRPALETWLQIAIGTGLLRTLGIAVAAGPRSERYMQLGTALDADEFLAEDKPEPAPVIPNLGDDEAVPAETATPESSIPVSASAPASSPLPAPLRHLTTDGVPLPRNRERVVPASRFAQGFTDEILGETTSRIASWWTEVKRPSQAYQPSDFGLDAESWVESADEVVYRVAVAAALAFRLDRDRVAVVTAFSALDKAGVLGDLYQGTVPENLPAQVDARALMLASLAARRCAEVPELASQLEGRATAAEAFASLDSALGRGLFRTELFWIMDMLSKLGVIRYPDLGDFTVTPHRIVRDTLFRLGFIESPYASDPAALTTTACASRKAVPEGPADEILTLFALACGCAYDCPHRKNCDYPCRERLE
;
A
#
# COMPACT_ATOMS: atom_id res chain seq x y z
N MET A 1 -28.07 -4.07 13.19
CA MET A 1 -27.39 -3.17 12.24
C MET A 1 -26.99 -4.01 11.05
N PRO A 2 -27.21 -3.54 9.81
CA PRO A 2 -27.07 -4.36 8.62
C PRO A 2 -25.65 -4.85 8.49
N GLN A 3 -25.49 -6.14 8.28
CA GLN A 3 -24.18 -6.76 8.20
C GLN A 3 -23.54 -6.37 6.86
N VAL A 4 -22.33 -5.81 6.89
CA VAL A 4 -21.51 -5.83 5.68
C VAL A 4 -20.98 -7.24 5.49
N VAL A 5 -21.35 -7.84 4.37
CA VAL A 5 -20.87 -9.16 4.00
C VAL A 5 -19.52 -9.02 3.34
N GLU A 6 -18.49 -9.58 3.97
CA GLU A 6 -17.17 -9.70 3.35
C GLU A 6 -17.25 -10.48 2.04
N LEU A 7 -16.51 -10.01 1.04
CA LEU A 7 -16.42 -10.63 -0.27
C LEU A 7 -15.11 -11.42 -0.38
N PRO A 8 -15.07 -12.51 -1.16
CA PRO A 8 -13.87 -13.32 -1.29
C PRO A 8 -12.73 -12.49 -1.90
N PRO A 9 -11.50 -12.62 -1.40
CA PRO A 9 -10.36 -11.89 -1.94
C PRO A 9 -10.10 -12.36 -3.37
N ILE A 10 -10.20 -11.44 -4.33
CA ILE A 10 -10.07 -11.77 -5.77
C ILE A 10 -8.61 -11.59 -6.26
N GLY A 11 -7.74 -11.06 -5.40
CA GLY A 11 -6.34 -10.79 -5.72
C GLY A 11 -6.18 -9.70 -6.78
N GLN A 12 -4.97 -9.55 -7.33
CA GLN A 12 -4.71 -8.56 -8.38
C GLN A 12 -5.23 -8.98 -9.76
N ASP A 13 -5.43 -10.29 -9.98
CA ASP A 13 -6.00 -10.83 -11.22
C ASP A 13 -7.51 -11.04 -11.07
N ALA A 14 -8.24 -9.93 -11.02
CA ALA A 14 -9.70 -9.95 -10.88
C ALA A 14 -10.37 -10.78 -11.99
N ARG A 15 -9.91 -10.63 -13.24
CA ARG A 15 -10.51 -11.33 -14.39
C ARG A 15 -10.26 -12.83 -14.32
N GLY A 16 -9.03 -13.27 -14.01
CA GLY A 16 -8.70 -14.68 -13.87
C GLY A 16 -9.51 -15.38 -12.77
N ALA A 17 -9.69 -14.72 -11.63
CA ALA A 17 -10.49 -15.26 -10.54
C ALA A 17 -12.00 -15.31 -10.84
N LEU A 18 -12.55 -14.32 -11.57
CA LEU A 18 -13.95 -14.39 -12.03
C LEU A 18 -14.17 -15.53 -13.04
N VAL A 19 -13.22 -15.75 -13.96
CA VAL A 19 -13.26 -16.88 -14.89
C VAL A 19 -13.17 -18.21 -14.14
N ALA A 20 -12.29 -18.30 -13.14
CA ALA A 20 -12.18 -19.48 -12.28
C ALA A 20 -13.50 -19.75 -11.52
N LEU A 21 -14.17 -18.70 -11.05
CA LEU A 21 -15.47 -18.81 -10.38
C LEU A 21 -16.55 -19.36 -11.31
N VAL A 22 -16.66 -18.82 -12.53
CA VAL A 22 -17.59 -19.32 -13.57
C VAL A 22 -17.32 -20.80 -13.85
N ARG A 23 -16.04 -21.17 -13.99
CA ARG A 23 -15.64 -22.56 -14.23
C ARG A 23 -16.09 -23.48 -13.10
N VAL A 24 -15.84 -23.10 -11.85
CA VAL A 24 -16.28 -23.89 -10.67
C VAL A 24 -17.80 -24.05 -10.68
N CYS A 25 -18.55 -22.99 -10.96
CA CYS A 25 -20.02 -23.06 -11.02
C CYS A 25 -20.51 -23.98 -12.14
N LYS A 26 -19.88 -23.98 -13.32
CA LYS A 26 -20.21 -24.89 -14.44
C LYS A 26 -19.86 -26.36 -14.15
N GLU A 27 -18.78 -26.59 -13.43
CA GLU A 27 -18.32 -27.94 -13.06
C GLU A 27 -19.08 -28.52 -11.84
N THR A 28 -19.84 -27.70 -11.11
CA THR A 28 -20.61 -28.16 -9.95
C THR A 28 -21.89 -28.89 -10.40
N PRO A 29 -22.10 -30.16 -10.02
CA PRO A 29 -23.27 -30.92 -10.47
C PRO A 29 -24.59 -30.32 -9.98
N ALA A 30 -25.61 -30.29 -10.85
CA ALA A 30 -26.95 -29.79 -10.50
C ALA A 30 -27.62 -30.56 -9.36
N LYS A 31 -27.30 -31.85 -9.21
CA LYS A 31 -27.78 -32.70 -8.09
C LYS A 31 -27.06 -32.43 -6.76
N GLY A 32 -26.05 -31.57 -6.79
CA GLY A 32 -25.12 -31.33 -5.70
C GLY A 32 -24.01 -32.37 -5.61
N GLU A 33 -23.04 -32.11 -4.75
CA GLU A 33 -21.90 -32.99 -4.48
C GLU A 33 -21.45 -32.91 -3.01
N PRO A 34 -20.68 -33.87 -2.50
CA PRO A 34 -20.11 -33.78 -1.17
C PRO A 34 -19.23 -32.54 -0.99
N PHE A 35 -19.32 -31.88 0.17
CA PHE A 35 -18.55 -30.67 0.48
C PHE A 35 -17.04 -30.84 0.28
N LYS A 36 -16.50 -32.04 0.56
CA LYS A 36 -15.08 -32.36 0.37
C LYS A 36 -14.64 -32.18 -1.09
N ASP A 37 -15.45 -32.61 -2.03
CA ASP A 37 -15.16 -32.57 -3.47
C ASP A 37 -15.27 -31.13 -4.00
N PHE A 38 -16.32 -30.41 -3.57
CA PHE A 38 -16.48 -29.00 -3.86
C PHE A 38 -15.31 -28.16 -3.33
N ARG A 39 -14.89 -28.38 -2.08
CA ARG A 39 -13.74 -27.71 -1.47
C ARG A 39 -12.44 -28.01 -2.22
N ALA A 40 -12.22 -29.26 -2.64
CA ALA A 40 -11.07 -29.63 -3.43
C ALA A 40 -11.03 -28.88 -4.77
N ARG A 41 -12.18 -28.72 -5.44
CA ARG A 41 -12.29 -27.92 -6.66
C ARG A 41 -11.95 -26.45 -6.43
N LEU A 42 -12.48 -25.85 -5.35
CA LEU A 42 -12.16 -24.47 -4.98
C LEU A 42 -10.67 -24.26 -4.68
N ARG A 43 -10.00 -25.22 -4.05
CA ARG A 43 -8.54 -25.21 -3.84
C ARG A 43 -7.77 -25.25 -5.16
N THR A 44 -8.13 -26.16 -6.06
CA THR A 44 -7.50 -26.27 -7.40
C THR A 44 -7.67 -24.99 -8.21
N ALA A 45 -8.82 -24.32 -8.08
CA ALA A 45 -9.09 -23.04 -8.71
C ALA A 45 -8.43 -21.84 -8.01
N LYS A 46 -7.68 -22.05 -6.91
CA LYS A 46 -7.07 -21.01 -6.05
C LYS A 46 -8.08 -20.00 -5.49
N LEU A 47 -9.34 -20.41 -5.32
CA LEU A 47 -10.40 -19.57 -4.74
C LEU A 47 -10.55 -19.82 -3.22
N TRP A 48 -10.09 -20.96 -2.71
CA TRP A 48 -10.26 -21.34 -1.31
C TRP A 48 -9.30 -20.60 -0.36
N ASP A 49 -9.85 -19.81 0.55
CA ASP A 49 -9.13 -19.21 1.69
C ASP A 49 -9.27 -20.14 2.92
N ARG A 50 -8.15 -20.65 3.43
CA ARG A 50 -8.13 -21.56 4.59
C ARG A 50 -8.55 -20.85 5.88
N ASP A 51 -8.21 -19.57 6.00
CA ASP A 51 -8.42 -18.80 7.22
C ASP A 51 -9.82 -18.18 7.24
N ARG A 52 -10.44 -18.01 6.07
CA ARG A 52 -11.79 -17.44 5.93
C ARG A 52 -12.70 -18.24 4.97
N PRO A 53 -12.96 -19.53 5.25
CA PRO A 53 -13.73 -20.39 4.36
C PRO A 53 -15.20 -19.93 4.19
N LEU A 54 -15.78 -19.32 5.22
CA LEU A 54 -17.18 -18.87 5.22
C LEU A 54 -17.44 -17.73 4.23
N VAL A 55 -16.43 -16.91 3.92
CA VAL A 55 -16.58 -15.74 3.04
C VAL A 55 -16.98 -16.17 1.63
N LEU A 56 -16.25 -17.13 1.06
CA LEU A 56 -16.53 -17.63 -0.28
C LEU A 56 -17.83 -18.43 -0.32
N LEU A 57 -18.11 -19.25 0.69
CA LEU A 57 -19.34 -20.04 0.77
C LEU A 57 -20.58 -19.14 0.85
N ARG A 58 -20.51 -18.05 1.63
CA ARG A 58 -21.57 -17.05 1.70
C ARG A 58 -21.73 -16.31 0.37
N PHE A 59 -20.63 -15.92 -0.27
CA PHE A 59 -20.70 -15.31 -1.59
C PHE A 59 -21.39 -16.21 -2.63
N LEU A 60 -21.06 -17.50 -2.62
CA LEU A 60 -21.68 -18.51 -3.47
C LEU A 60 -23.09 -18.90 -3.04
N GLY A 61 -23.53 -18.55 -1.82
CA GLY A 61 -24.84 -18.89 -1.29
C GLY A 61 -25.00 -20.41 -1.02
N VAL A 62 -23.93 -21.07 -0.58
CA VAL A 62 -23.90 -22.53 -0.36
C VAL A 62 -23.35 -22.92 1.00
N GLY A 63 -23.71 -24.11 1.47
CA GLY A 63 -23.22 -24.70 2.72
C GLY A 63 -23.80 -26.11 2.92
N GLY A 64 -23.45 -26.76 4.03
CA GLY A 64 -23.92 -28.10 4.38
C GLY A 64 -23.03 -29.24 3.86
N ALA A 65 -23.41 -30.48 4.21
CA ALA A 65 -22.65 -31.70 3.87
C ALA A 65 -22.65 -32.01 2.37
N THR A 66 -23.76 -31.69 1.70
CA THR A 66 -23.92 -31.77 0.25
C THR A 66 -24.13 -30.35 -0.26
N VAL A 67 -23.24 -29.91 -1.13
CA VAL A 67 -23.29 -28.58 -1.76
C VAL A 67 -24.16 -28.67 -3.00
N THR A 68 -25.33 -28.04 -2.96
CA THR A 68 -26.22 -27.87 -4.11
C THR A 68 -26.02 -26.48 -4.71
N PRO A 69 -25.90 -26.32 -6.05
CA PRO A 69 -25.73 -25.00 -6.66
C PRO A 69 -26.86 -24.03 -6.29
N SER A 70 -26.51 -22.89 -5.72
CA SER A 70 -27.45 -21.80 -5.43
C SER A 70 -28.01 -21.17 -6.71
N ALA A 71 -29.06 -20.34 -6.60
CA ALA A 71 -29.57 -19.57 -7.74
C ALA A 71 -28.48 -18.70 -8.39
N PHE A 72 -27.60 -18.10 -7.58
CA PHE A 72 -26.45 -17.35 -8.06
C PHE A 72 -25.46 -18.24 -8.83
N MET A 73 -25.10 -19.42 -8.30
CA MET A 73 -24.21 -20.35 -9.00
C MET A 73 -24.81 -20.82 -10.34
N GLN A 74 -26.12 -21.08 -10.37
CA GLN A 74 -26.83 -21.47 -11.58
C GLN A 74 -26.83 -20.33 -12.62
N ALA A 75 -27.09 -19.09 -12.20
CA ALA A 75 -27.01 -17.91 -13.07
C ALA A 75 -25.59 -17.72 -13.64
N LEU A 76 -24.56 -17.88 -12.81
CA LEU A 76 -23.17 -17.77 -13.24
C LEU A 76 -22.75 -18.91 -14.19
N ALA A 77 -23.27 -20.12 -13.96
CA ALA A 77 -23.05 -21.26 -14.84
C ALA A 77 -23.76 -21.10 -16.19
N ALA A 78 -24.93 -20.46 -16.21
CA ALA A 78 -25.71 -20.20 -17.42
C ALA A 78 -25.18 -19.04 -18.27
N ALA A 79 -24.32 -18.17 -17.71
CA ALA A 79 -23.78 -17.01 -18.42
C ALA A 79 -22.94 -17.41 -19.64
N ASN A 80 -23.29 -16.83 -20.80
CA ASN A 80 -22.71 -17.08 -22.12
C ASN A 80 -21.90 -15.87 -22.64
N GLY A 81 -21.24 -15.16 -21.74
CA GLY A 81 -20.38 -14.04 -22.10
C GLY A 81 -19.89 -13.25 -20.89
N GLU A 82 -19.00 -12.30 -21.16
CA GLU A 82 -18.44 -11.41 -20.13
C GLU A 82 -19.52 -10.51 -19.52
N ASP A 83 -20.48 -10.03 -20.32
CA ASP A 83 -21.57 -9.16 -19.86
C ASP A 83 -22.53 -9.86 -18.90
N GLU A 84 -23.03 -11.04 -19.28
CA GLU A 84 -23.92 -11.83 -18.43
C GLU A 84 -23.24 -12.26 -17.12
N THR A 85 -21.94 -12.62 -17.21
CA THR A 85 -21.12 -12.93 -16.04
C THR A 85 -21.02 -11.72 -15.11
N ALA A 86 -20.70 -10.55 -15.66
CA ALA A 86 -20.58 -9.31 -14.89
C ALA A 86 -21.90 -8.95 -14.19
N PHE A 87 -23.04 -9.05 -14.88
CA PHE A 87 -24.34 -8.78 -14.27
C PHE A 87 -24.71 -9.79 -13.17
N ALA A 88 -24.47 -11.09 -13.37
CA ALA A 88 -24.74 -12.10 -12.35
C ALA A 88 -23.93 -11.81 -11.07
N ILE A 89 -22.65 -11.45 -11.21
CA ILE A 89 -21.78 -11.09 -10.08
C ILE A 89 -22.27 -9.79 -9.41
N LEU A 90 -22.58 -8.77 -10.20
CA LEU A 90 -23.02 -7.48 -9.67
C LEU A 90 -24.36 -7.57 -8.95
N ASP A 91 -25.29 -8.39 -9.44
CA ASP A 91 -26.55 -8.66 -8.75
C ASP A 91 -26.29 -9.31 -7.39
N ARG A 92 -25.36 -10.27 -7.31
CA ARG A 92 -24.97 -10.87 -6.02
C ARG A 92 -24.27 -9.89 -5.08
N VAL A 93 -23.39 -9.04 -5.60
CA VAL A 93 -22.71 -8.01 -4.79
C VAL A 93 -23.72 -6.99 -4.25
N TRP A 94 -24.71 -6.62 -5.06
CA TRP A 94 -25.77 -5.72 -4.67
C TRP A 94 -26.68 -6.32 -3.60
N GLU A 95 -27.08 -7.59 -3.77
CA GLU A 95 -27.86 -8.34 -2.78
C GLU A 95 -27.14 -8.41 -1.41
N LEU A 96 -25.83 -8.68 -1.43
CA LEU A 96 -25.04 -8.83 -0.21
C LEU A 96 -24.70 -7.50 0.49
N ASN A 97 -24.59 -6.41 -0.25
CA ASN A 97 -24.14 -5.11 0.26
C ASN A 97 -24.88 -3.91 -0.38
N PRO A 98 -26.22 -3.83 -0.28
CA PRO A 98 -27.02 -2.86 -1.03
C PRO A 98 -26.77 -1.42 -0.58
N LEU A 99 -26.65 -1.17 0.74
CA LEU A 99 -26.35 0.17 1.27
C LEU A 99 -24.97 0.66 0.85
N LEU A 100 -23.97 -0.22 0.84
CA LEU A 100 -22.62 0.13 0.38
C LEU A 100 -22.63 0.47 -1.12
N GLY A 101 -23.28 -0.36 -1.92
CA GLY A 101 -23.43 -0.14 -3.36
C GLY A 101 -24.13 1.19 -3.66
N LYS A 102 -25.27 1.45 -3.01
CA LYS A 102 -26.00 2.73 -3.14
C LYS A 102 -25.10 3.92 -2.78
N THR A 103 -24.47 3.90 -1.61
CA THR A 103 -23.62 5.00 -1.12
C THR A 103 -22.48 5.29 -2.08
N VAL A 104 -21.77 4.25 -2.55
CA VAL A 104 -20.63 4.44 -3.45
C VAL A 104 -21.09 4.95 -4.82
N LEU A 105 -22.20 4.44 -5.36
CA LEU A 105 -22.74 4.91 -6.65
C LEU A 105 -23.23 6.35 -6.60
N GLU A 106 -23.96 6.73 -5.55
CA GLU A 106 -24.39 8.12 -5.34
C GLU A 106 -23.19 9.06 -5.22
N LEU A 107 -22.13 8.62 -4.55
CA LEU A 107 -20.88 9.36 -4.44
C LEU A 107 -20.25 9.54 -5.82
N VAL A 108 -19.92 8.45 -6.54
CA VAL A 108 -19.23 8.54 -7.84
C VAL A 108 -20.07 9.13 -8.98
N ALA A 109 -21.39 9.25 -8.79
CA ALA A 109 -22.26 9.96 -9.71
C ALA A 109 -22.06 11.48 -9.66
N GLN A 110 -21.61 12.03 -8.53
CA GLN A 110 -21.34 13.46 -8.38
C GLN A 110 -20.05 13.88 -9.10
N ARG A 111 -19.01 13.06 -8.97
CA ARG A 111 -17.69 13.23 -9.61
C ARG A 111 -16.88 11.94 -9.48
N ALA A 112 -15.72 11.87 -10.12
CA ALA A 112 -14.76 10.81 -9.83
C ALA A 112 -14.15 11.00 -8.42
N TYR A 113 -14.04 9.91 -7.65
CA TYR A 113 -13.47 9.92 -6.29
C TYR A 113 -12.27 9.00 -6.19
N HIS A 114 -11.25 9.39 -5.42
CA HIS A 114 -10.19 8.48 -5.04
C HIS A 114 -10.72 7.38 -4.10
N LYS A 115 -10.15 6.17 -4.16
CA LYS A 115 -10.55 5.07 -3.27
C LYS A 115 -10.47 5.43 -1.79
N ASP A 116 -9.47 6.22 -1.39
CA ASP A 116 -9.35 6.71 -0.01
C ASP A 116 -10.42 7.76 0.36
N GLU A 117 -10.91 8.56 -0.60
CA GLU A 117 -12.03 9.48 -0.34
C GLU A 117 -13.32 8.68 -0.12
N ILE A 118 -13.53 7.62 -0.93
CA ILE A 118 -14.63 6.69 -0.73
C ILE A 118 -14.52 6.04 0.65
N TYR A 119 -13.33 5.57 1.04
CA TYR A 119 -13.11 5.00 2.37
C TYR A 119 -13.44 5.99 3.49
N LYS A 120 -12.99 7.24 3.39
CA LYS A 120 -13.30 8.29 4.37
C LYS A 120 -14.80 8.57 4.43
N HIS A 121 -15.49 8.60 3.29
CA HIS A 121 -16.93 8.82 3.23
C HIS A 121 -17.70 7.67 3.89
N VAL A 122 -17.35 6.43 3.55
CA VAL A 122 -17.93 5.21 4.14
C VAL A 122 -17.61 5.07 5.64
N ALA A 123 -16.47 5.59 6.09
CA ALA A 123 -16.11 5.62 7.51
C ALA A 123 -16.71 6.82 8.27
N SER A 124 -17.42 7.72 7.59
CA SER A 124 -18.00 8.93 8.20
C SER A 124 -19.44 8.69 8.67
N ALA A 125 -19.97 9.64 9.44
CA ALA A 125 -21.37 9.63 9.87
C ALA A 125 -22.39 9.72 8.70
N ALA A 126 -21.95 10.02 7.48
CA ALA A 126 -22.81 10.03 6.30
C ALA A 126 -23.26 8.61 5.90
N TYR A 127 -22.43 7.59 6.17
CA TYR A 127 -22.77 6.21 5.90
C TYR A 127 -23.53 5.59 7.07
N ARG A 128 -24.76 5.12 6.79
CA ARG A 128 -25.66 4.58 7.82
C ARG A 128 -25.53 3.06 8.05
N GLY A 129 -24.75 2.37 7.22
CA GLY A 129 -24.50 0.93 7.34
C GLY A 129 -23.36 0.59 8.30
N LEU A 130 -23.06 -0.70 8.48
CA LEU A 130 -21.88 -1.16 9.22
C LEU A 130 -20.62 -0.85 8.41
N VAL A 131 -19.64 -0.15 9.00
CA VAL A 131 -18.44 0.25 8.25
C VAL A 131 -17.61 -0.98 7.84
N PRO A 132 -17.36 -1.23 6.54
CA PRO A 132 -16.45 -2.29 6.08
C PRO A 132 -15.02 -2.07 6.59
N SER A 133 -14.30 -3.15 6.84
CA SER A 133 -12.84 -3.09 6.98
C SER A 133 -12.21 -2.57 5.67
N ARG A 134 -11.04 -1.93 5.75
CA ARG A 134 -10.35 -1.42 4.55
C ARG A 134 -10.08 -2.52 3.50
N PRO A 135 -9.63 -3.73 3.87
CA PRO A 135 -9.49 -4.83 2.91
C PRO A 135 -10.82 -5.29 2.28
N ALA A 136 -11.91 -5.30 3.05
CA ALA A 136 -13.23 -5.66 2.53
C ALA A 136 -13.74 -4.62 1.51
N LEU A 137 -13.59 -3.32 1.80
CA LEU A 137 -13.95 -2.26 0.86
C LEU A 137 -13.09 -2.32 -0.40
N GLU A 138 -11.78 -2.57 -0.28
CA GLU A 138 -10.90 -2.69 -1.44
C GLU A 138 -11.31 -3.88 -2.32
N THR A 139 -11.68 -5.01 -1.72
CA THR A 139 -12.19 -6.18 -2.44
C THR A 139 -13.49 -5.86 -3.17
N TRP A 140 -14.41 -5.14 -2.51
CA TRP A 140 -15.65 -4.67 -3.13
C TRP A 140 -15.38 -3.76 -4.34
N LEU A 141 -14.46 -2.80 -4.19
CA LEU A 141 -14.05 -1.89 -5.27
C LEU A 141 -13.41 -2.65 -6.43
N GLN A 142 -12.57 -3.65 -6.16
CA GLN A 142 -11.96 -4.49 -7.20
C GLN A 142 -13.00 -5.27 -8.00
N ILE A 143 -14.02 -5.84 -7.33
CA ILE A 143 -15.13 -6.49 -8.02
C ILE A 143 -15.90 -5.50 -8.87
N ALA A 144 -16.28 -4.37 -8.28
CA ALA A 144 -17.05 -3.33 -8.97
C ALA A 144 -16.32 -2.80 -10.21
N ILE A 145 -14.99 -2.64 -10.15
CA ILE A 145 -14.17 -2.27 -11.31
C ILE A 145 -14.08 -3.41 -12.32
N GLY A 146 -13.76 -4.63 -11.86
CA GLY A 146 -13.58 -5.80 -12.72
C GLY A 146 -14.84 -6.23 -13.47
N THR A 147 -16.01 -5.88 -12.94
CA THR A 147 -17.33 -6.09 -13.55
C THR A 147 -17.88 -4.85 -14.25
N GLY A 148 -17.13 -3.75 -14.31
CA GLY A 148 -17.52 -2.52 -15.01
C GLY A 148 -18.71 -1.75 -14.40
N LEU A 149 -19.06 -2.02 -13.14
CA LEU A 149 -19.94 -1.14 -12.36
C LEU A 149 -19.25 0.21 -12.12
N LEU A 150 -17.97 0.15 -11.79
CA LEU A 150 -17.07 1.29 -11.70
C LEU A 150 -16.04 1.21 -12.83
N ARG A 151 -15.46 2.34 -13.17
CA ARG A 151 -14.28 2.41 -14.03
C ARG A 151 -13.21 3.24 -13.37
N THR A 152 -11.96 2.87 -13.63
CA THR A 152 -10.81 3.63 -13.18
C THR A 152 -10.58 4.81 -14.12
N LEU A 153 -10.50 6.02 -13.58
CA LEU A 153 -10.05 7.23 -14.26
C LEU A 153 -8.75 7.70 -13.57
N GLY A 154 -7.62 7.21 -14.08
CA GLY A 154 -6.31 7.37 -13.44
C GLY A 154 -6.24 6.64 -12.10
N ILE A 155 -6.35 7.39 -11.01
CA ILE A 155 -6.34 6.88 -9.62
C ILE A 155 -7.69 7.03 -8.93
N ALA A 156 -8.63 7.73 -9.58
CA ALA A 156 -10.01 7.84 -9.14
C ALA A 156 -10.86 6.72 -9.74
N VAL A 157 -12.00 6.49 -9.12
CA VAL A 157 -13.07 5.67 -9.65
C VAL A 157 -14.27 6.54 -9.97
N ALA A 158 -14.89 6.26 -11.10
CA ALA A 158 -16.11 6.88 -11.57
C ALA A 158 -17.14 5.82 -11.93
N ALA A 159 -18.37 6.26 -12.17
CA ALA A 159 -19.42 5.43 -12.73
C ALA A 159 -18.94 4.72 -14.01
N GLY A 160 -19.04 3.40 -14.03
CA GLY A 160 -18.69 2.54 -15.16
C GLY A 160 -19.88 2.34 -16.12
N PRO A 161 -19.68 1.62 -17.23
CA PRO A 161 -20.72 1.39 -18.24
C PRO A 161 -21.95 0.64 -17.70
N ARG A 162 -21.83 -0.11 -16.60
CA ARG A 162 -22.94 -0.86 -16.00
C ARG A 162 -23.60 -0.16 -14.81
N SER A 163 -23.16 1.06 -14.47
CA SER A 163 -23.62 1.81 -13.28
C SER A 163 -25.10 2.19 -13.32
N GLU A 164 -25.63 2.52 -14.50
CA GLU A 164 -27.00 3.06 -14.66
C GLU A 164 -28.08 2.15 -14.08
N ARG A 165 -28.01 0.84 -14.36
CA ARG A 165 -28.92 -0.18 -13.81
C ARG A 165 -28.94 -0.15 -12.27
N TYR A 166 -27.78 -0.08 -11.64
CA TYR A 166 -27.66 -0.13 -10.18
C TYR A 166 -27.94 1.21 -9.52
N MET A 167 -27.76 2.33 -10.22
CA MET A 167 -28.25 3.63 -9.77
C MET A 167 -29.79 3.65 -9.70
N GLN A 168 -30.47 3.05 -10.68
CA GLN A 168 -31.93 2.90 -10.66
C GLN A 168 -32.39 2.02 -9.48
N LEU A 169 -31.71 0.89 -9.24
CA LEU A 169 -31.96 0.05 -8.06
C LEU A 169 -31.71 0.80 -6.74
N GLY A 170 -30.63 1.58 -6.66
CA GLY A 170 -30.30 2.39 -5.48
C GLY A 170 -31.32 3.48 -5.19
N THR A 171 -31.93 4.05 -6.24
CA THR A 171 -33.01 5.04 -6.09
C THR A 171 -34.27 4.43 -5.48
N ALA A 172 -34.56 3.16 -5.79
CA ALA A 172 -35.70 2.43 -5.23
C ALA A 172 -35.46 1.90 -3.81
N LEU A 173 -34.20 1.86 -3.34
CA LEU A 173 -33.84 1.39 -2.01
C LEU A 173 -34.08 2.49 -0.96
N ASP A 174 -35.11 2.35 -0.12
CA ASP A 174 -35.25 3.17 1.08
C ASP A 174 -34.25 2.68 2.15
N ALA A 175 -33.29 3.55 2.50
CA ALA A 175 -32.24 3.18 3.43
C ALA A 175 -32.76 3.02 4.87
N ASP A 176 -33.78 3.80 5.26
CA ASP A 176 -34.32 3.78 6.62
C ASP A 176 -35.24 2.57 6.83
N GLU A 177 -36.02 2.20 5.81
CA GLU A 177 -36.79 0.95 5.79
C GLU A 177 -35.86 -0.28 5.82
N PHE A 178 -34.83 -0.31 4.95
CA PHE A 178 -33.87 -1.40 4.91
C PHE A 178 -33.17 -1.61 6.26
N LEU A 179 -32.75 -0.52 6.92
CA LEU A 179 -32.11 -0.58 8.23
C LEU A 179 -33.04 -1.10 9.35
N ALA A 180 -34.35 -0.90 9.22
CA ALA A 180 -35.36 -1.34 10.17
C ALA A 180 -35.74 -2.82 9.99
N GLU A 181 -35.73 -3.31 8.75
CA GLU A 181 -36.17 -4.68 8.42
C GLU A 181 -35.04 -5.72 8.34
N ASP A 182 -33.78 -5.29 8.24
CA ASP A 182 -32.67 -6.21 7.92
C ASP A 182 -32.47 -7.29 9.00
N LYS A 183 -32.72 -8.54 8.60
CA LYS A 183 -32.44 -9.74 9.37
C LYS A 183 -31.20 -10.40 8.74
N PRO A 184 -30.11 -10.58 9.50
CA PRO A 184 -28.88 -11.16 8.96
C PRO A 184 -29.14 -12.56 8.40
N GLU A 185 -28.65 -12.82 7.19
CA GLU A 185 -28.69 -14.17 6.62
C GLU A 185 -27.95 -15.17 7.53
N PRO A 186 -28.50 -16.37 7.76
CA PRO A 186 -27.83 -17.39 8.55
C PRO A 186 -26.48 -17.75 7.93
N ALA A 187 -25.45 -17.90 8.76
CA ALA A 187 -24.12 -18.25 8.29
C ALA A 187 -24.11 -19.65 7.64
N PRO A 188 -23.33 -19.85 6.55
CA PRO A 188 -23.24 -21.15 5.91
C PRO A 188 -22.60 -22.16 6.87
N VAL A 189 -23.18 -23.35 6.96
CA VAL A 189 -22.68 -24.43 7.83
C VAL A 189 -21.55 -25.17 7.12
N ILE A 190 -20.36 -25.19 7.73
CA ILE A 190 -19.26 -26.06 7.29
C ILE A 190 -19.41 -27.39 8.03
N PRO A 191 -19.52 -28.54 7.33
CA PRO A 191 -19.52 -29.84 7.98
C PRO A 191 -18.22 -30.05 8.77
N ASN A 192 -18.32 -30.63 9.97
CA ASN A 192 -17.15 -31.14 10.69
C ASN A 192 -16.52 -32.25 9.84
N LEU A 193 -15.49 -31.90 9.10
CA LEU A 193 -14.57 -32.85 8.50
C LEU A 193 -13.70 -33.33 9.68
N GLY A 194 -13.94 -34.54 10.17
CA GLY A 194 -13.11 -35.13 11.23
C GLY A 194 -11.62 -35.04 10.88
N ASP A 195 -10.78 -34.98 11.90
CA ASP A 195 -9.32 -34.85 11.89
C ASP A 195 -8.58 -36.00 11.16
N ASP A 196 -8.85 -36.19 9.87
CA ASP A 196 -8.20 -37.17 8.98
C ASP A 196 -7.49 -36.45 7.83
N GLU A 197 -6.57 -35.55 8.17
CA GLU A 197 -5.49 -35.13 7.27
C GLU A 197 -4.23 -34.81 8.07
N ALA A 198 -3.76 -35.81 8.82
CA ALA A 198 -2.38 -35.85 9.31
C ALA A 198 -1.43 -36.19 8.15
N VAL A 199 -0.58 -35.24 7.79
CA VAL A 199 0.71 -35.48 7.10
C VAL A 199 1.79 -35.21 8.17
N PRO A 200 2.85 -36.03 8.29
CA PRO A 200 3.49 -36.32 9.57
C PRO A 200 4.18 -35.09 10.18
N ALA A 201 3.85 -34.80 11.43
CA ALA A 201 4.64 -33.92 12.28
C ALA A 201 5.92 -34.66 12.71
N GLU A 202 7.07 -34.11 12.34
CA GLU A 202 8.30 -34.37 13.08
C GLU A 202 8.21 -33.65 14.43
N THR A 203 8.51 -34.40 15.48
CA THR A 203 8.10 -34.22 16.86
C THR A 203 8.56 -32.92 17.52
N ALA A 204 7.61 -32.20 18.14
CA ALA A 204 7.88 -31.32 19.28
C ALA A 204 6.90 -31.65 20.42
N THR A 205 7.48 -32.08 21.54
CA THR A 205 6.85 -32.26 22.87
C THR A 205 6.77 -30.92 23.63
N PRO A 206 6.05 -30.82 24.75
CA PRO A 206 4.95 -29.88 24.90
C PRO A 206 5.23 -28.67 25.81
N GLU A 207 4.29 -27.73 25.76
CA GLU A 207 3.93 -26.74 26.80
C GLU A 207 5.00 -25.72 27.23
N SER A 208 4.84 -24.49 26.76
CA SER A 208 4.94 -23.33 27.63
C SER A 208 3.98 -22.24 27.13
N SER A 209 2.94 -22.01 27.93
CA SER A 209 1.96 -20.97 27.81
C SER A 209 2.62 -19.59 27.90
N ILE A 210 2.68 -18.87 26.78
CA ILE A 210 3.02 -17.44 26.77
C ILE A 210 1.70 -16.65 26.79
N PRO A 211 1.49 -15.76 27.78
CA PRO A 211 0.27 -14.99 27.89
C PRO A 211 0.17 -13.98 26.75
N VAL A 212 -1.04 -13.82 26.24
CA VAL A 212 -1.43 -12.76 25.31
C VAL A 212 -1.26 -11.42 26.05
N SER A 213 -0.08 -10.81 25.91
CA SER A 213 0.15 -9.44 26.37
C SER A 213 -0.52 -8.47 25.41
N ALA A 214 -1.39 -7.68 26.03
CA ALA A 214 -2.20 -6.61 25.51
C ALA A 214 -1.44 -5.54 24.71
N SER A 215 -2.14 -4.97 23.74
CA SER A 215 -2.07 -3.56 23.31
C SER A 215 -0.72 -3.06 22.80
N ALA A 216 -0.46 -3.24 21.50
CA ALA A 216 0.49 -2.38 20.78
C ALA A 216 -0.09 -0.95 20.67
N PRO A 217 0.68 0.11 20.96
CA PRO A 217 0.22 1.49 20.80
C PRO A 217 0.02 1.81 19.31
N ALA A 218 -0.90 2.73 19.03
CA ALA A 218 -1.27 3.15 17.69
C ALA A 218 -0.02 3.41 16.81
N SER A 219 0.08 2.69 15.70
CA SER A 219 1.17 2.84 14.74
C SER A 219 1.17 4.25 14.16
N SER A 220 2.33 4.90 14.19
CA SER A 220 2.54 6.21 13.56
C SER A 220 2.08 6.18 12.09
N PRO A 221 1.34 7.21 11.60
CA PRO A 221 0.88 7.27 10.21
C PRO A 221 2.02 7.51 9.21
N LEU A 222 3.23 7.78 9.70
CA LEU A 222 4.42 7.99 8.88
C LEU A 222 5.00 6.65 8.39
N PRO A 223 5.57 6.63 7.17
CA PRO A 223 6.31 5.47 6.69
C PRO A 223 7.49 5.20 7.65
N ALA A 224 7.85 3.92 7.81
CA ALA A 224 8.83 3.48 8.80
C ALA A 224 10.15 4.31 8.82
N PRO A 225 10.74 4.70 7.67
CA PRO A 225 11.95 5.52 7.65
C PRO A 225 11.80 6.92 8.22
N LEU A 226 10.57 7.42 8.39
CA LEU A 226 10.27 8.78 8.85
C LEU A 226 9.57 8.80 10.22
N ARG A 227 9.40 7.65 10.88
CA ARG A 227 8.65 7.55 12.15
C ARG A 227 9.30 8.29 13.32
N HIS A 228 10.60 8.56 13.23
CA HIS A 228 11.32 9.36 14.21
C HIS A 228 10.93 10.85 14.18
N LEU A 229 10.28 11.30 13.11
CA LEU A 229 9.87 12.69 12.98
C LEU A 229 8.66 12.98 13.89
N THR A 230 8.88 13.87 14.87
CA THR A 230 7.84 14.40 15.75
C THR A 230 7.78 15.93 15.65
N THR A 231 6.59 16.52 15.85
CA THR A 231 6.42 17.98 15.88
C THR A 231 6.75 18.60 17.23
N ASP A 232 7.13 17.80 18.22
CA ASP A 232 7.42 18.28 19.59
C ASP A 232 8.60 19.25 19.60
N GLY A 233 8.38 20.47 20.07
CA GLY A 233 9.41 21.52 20.09
C GLY A 233 9.81 22.04 18.70
N VAL A 234 9.07 21.68 17.64
CA VAL A 234 9.27 22.23 16.29
C VAL A 234 8.49 23.54 16.18
N PRO A 235 9.13 24.67 15.84
CA PRO A 235 8.42 25.92 15.64
C PRO A 235 7.39 25.76 14.53
N LEU A 236 6.21 26.31 14.76
CA LEU A 236 5.19 26.33 13.72
C LEU A 236 5.70 27.20 12.57
N PRO A 237 5.54 26.78 11.30
CA PRO A 237 5.93 27.59 10.14
C PRO A 237 5.15 28.91 9.96
N ARG A 238 4.53 29.51 11.00
CA ARG A 238 3.41 30.47 10.84
C ARG A 238 3.46 31.76 11.66
N ASN A 239 3.02 32.84 11.00
CA ASN A 239 2.37 34.03 11.57
C ASN A 239 0.82 33.87 11.53
N ARG A 240 0.23 33.15 12.50
CA ARG A 240 -1.20 32.76 12.51
C ARG A 240 -2.22 33.92 12.70
N GLU A 241 -1.75 35.14 12.87
CA GLU A 241 -2.56 36.27 13.34
C GLU A 241 -3.15 37.13 12.20
N ARG A 242 -2.70 36.93 10.95
CA ARG A 242 -3.11 37.77 9.81
C ARG A 242 -3.88 36.97 8.76
N VAL A 243 -5.02 37.51 8.33
CA VAL A 243 -5.77 37.00 7.17
C VAL A 243 -4.96 37.28 5.90
N VAL A 244 -4.73 36.24 5.10
CA VAL A 244 -4.00 36.36 3.83
C VAL A 244 -5.02 36.46 2.68
N PRO A 245 -5.01 37.55 1.89
CA PRO A 245 -5.96 37.73 0.80
C PRO A 245 -5.90 36.60 -0.24
N ALA A 246 -7.05 36.05 -0.62
CA ALA A 246 -7.15 35.00 -1.65
C ALA A 246 -6.68 35.49 -3.03
N SER A 247 -6.79 36.80 -3.31
CA SER A 247 -6.33 37.43 -4.55
C SER A 247 -4.83 37.25 -4.82
N ARG A 248 -4.02 36.98 -3.78
CA ARG A 248 -2.58 36.74 -3.92
C ARG A 248 -2.24 35.52 -4.78
N PHE A 249 -3.16 34.55 -4.88
CA PHE A 249 -2.90 33.27 -5.53
C PHE A 249 -3.76 33.05 -6.78
N ALA A 250 -4.58 34.03 -7.19
CA ALA A 250 -5.53 33.90 -8.30
C ALA A 250 -4.91 33.53 -9.67
N GLN A 251 -3.59 33.66 -9.83
CA GLN A 251 -2.85 33.34 -11.06
C GLN A 251 -2.26 31.91 -11.07
N GLY A 252 -2.51 31.09 -10.05
CA GLY A 252 -1.96 29.73 -9.93
C GLY A 252 -0.55 29.71 -9.30
N PHE A 253 0.20 28.62 -9.52
CA PHE A 253 1.56 28.45 -9.00
C PHE A 253 2.60 28.89 -10.03
N THR A 254 2.87 30.19 -10.11
CA THR A 254 3.95 30.73 -10.93
C THR A 254 5.32 30.39 -10.32
N ASP A 255 6.38 30.42 -11.13
CA ASP A 255 7.75 30.18 -10.62
C ASP A 255 8.16 31.16 -9.52
N GLU A 256 7.64 32.40 -9.54
CA GLU A 256 7.86 33.38 -8.46
C GLU A 256 7.25 32.90 -7.12
N ILE A 257 6.01 32.38 -7.16
CA ILE A 257 5.32 31.84 -5.98
C ILE A 257 6.02 30.58 -5.46
N LEU A 258 6.49 29.71 -6.36
CA LEU A 258 7.25 28.53 -5.98
C LEU A 258 8.60 28.92 -5.36
N GLY A 259 9.31 29.89 -5.93
CA GLY A 259 10.58 30.41 -5.39
C GLY A 259 10.41 31.06 -4.01
N GLU A 260 9.33 31.81 -3.79
CA GLU A 260 8.99 32.34 -2.47
C GLU A 260 8.69 31.20 -1.48
N THR A 261 7.96 30.17 -1.91
CA THR A 261 7.63 29.00 -1.08
C THR A 261 8.90 28.27 -0.64
N THR A 262 9.81 28.00 -1.57
CA THR A 262 11.13 27.41 -1.29
C THR A 262 11.89 28.25 -0.26
N SER A 263 11.95 29.57 -0.46
CA SER A 263 12.67 30.49 0.45
C SER A 263 12.09 30.47 1.87
N ARG A 264 10.77 30.37 2.00
CA ARG A 264 10.09 30.31 3.30
C ARG A 264 10.28 28.98 4.01
N ILE A 265 10.25 27.86 3.28
CA ILE A 265 10.54 26.53 3.86
C ILE A 265 11.99 26.52 4.36
N ALA A 266 12.93 27.04 3.58
CA ALA A 266 14.33 27.16 3.98
C ALA A 266 14.49 28.03 5.23
N SER A 267 13.87 29.23 5.27
CA SER A 267 13.89 30.11 6.45
C SER A 267 13.34 29.39 7.68
N TRP A 268 12.17 28.77 7.57
CA TRP A 268 11.58 28.00 8.67
C TRP A 268 12.52 26.88 9.15
N TRP A 269 13.14 26.15 8.23
CA TRP A 269 14.04 25.06 8.57
C TRP A 269 15.25 25.52 9.41
N THR A 270 15.77 26.73 9.15
CA THR A 270 16.85 27.29 9.98
C THR A 270 16.44 27.54 11.44
N GLU A 271 15.15 27.76 11.70
CA GLU A 271 14.61 27.96 13.04
C GLU A 271 14.40 26.64 13.79
N VAL A 272 14.12 25.55 13.08
CA VAL A 272 13.87 24.22 13.67
C VAL A 272 15.09 23.72 14.44
N LYS A 273 16.31 24.03 13.98
CA LYS A 273 17.60 23.68 14.63
C LYS A 273 17.69 22.22 15.09
N ARG A 274 17.06 21.28 14.37
CA ARG A 274 17.14 19.84 14.65
C ARG A 274 18.21 19.18 13.77
N PRO A 275 19.04 18.30 14.33
CA PRO A 275 19.89 17.44 13.52
C PRO A 275 19.04 16.45 12.73
N SER A 276 19.44 16.16 11.49
CA SER A 276 18.86 15.05 10.74
C SER A 276 19.10 13.74 11.48
N GLN A 277 18.10 12.87 11.47
CA GLN A 277 18.19 11.51 12.02
C GLN A 277 18.06 10.46 10.92
N ALA A 278 18.25 10.86 9.66
CA ALA A 278 18.28 9.97 8.52
C ALA A 278 19.33 8.87 8.73
N TYR A 279 19.01 7.67 8.27
CA TYR A 279 19.93 6.55 8.28
C TYR A 279 21.26 6.91 7.62
N GLN A 280 22.33 6.43 8.23
CA GLN A 280 23.70 6.53 7.73
C GLN A 280 24.24 5.14 7.39
N PRO A 281 25.19 5.02 6.45
CA PRO A 281 25.83 3.74 6.15
C PRO A 281 26.43 3.05 7.38
N SER A 282 27.00 3.85 8.29
CA SER A 282 27.56 3.35 9.56
C SER A 282 26.52 2.73 10.50
N ASP A 283 25.24 3.07 10.39
CA ASP A 283 24.16 2.40 11.14
C ASP A 283 24.06 0.91 10.76
N PHE A 284 24.53 0.55 9.57
CA PHE A 284 24.52 -0.81 9.04
C PHE A 284 25.93 -1.42 8.94
N GLY A 285 26.92 -0.82 9.63
CA GLY A 285 28.31 -1.30 9.58
C GLY A 285 28.94 -1.21 8.19
N LEU A 286 28.47 -0.29 7.35
CA LEU A 286 29.00 -0.06 6.01
C LEU A 286 29.92 1.16 6.00
N ASP A 287 31.07 1.02 5.35
CA ASP A 287 32.03 2.09 5.10
C ASP A 287 32.53 2.05 3.65
N ALA A 288 33.33 3.05 3.28
CA ALA A 288 33.89 3.16 1.94
C ALA A 288 34.97 2.09 1.65
N GLU A 289 35.61 1.53 2.68
CA GLU A 289 36.64 0.48 2.51
C GLU A 289 35.97 -0.84 2.08
N SER A 290 34.80 -1.15 2.65
CA SER A 290 33.97 -2.31 2.29
C SER A 290 33.65 -2.37 0.80
N TRP A 291 33.53 -1.20 0.15
CA TRP A 291 33.28 -1.12 -1.28
C TRP A 291 34.46 -1.60 -2.13
N VAL A 292 35.69 -1.31 -1.68
CA VAL A 292 36.92 -1.74 -2.37
C VAL A 292 37.09 -3.26 -2.29
N GLU A 293 36.67 -3.87 -1.18
CA GLU A 293 36.78 -5.30 -0.96
C GLU A 293 35.71 -6.10 -1.72
N SER A 294 34.44 -5.66 -1.67
CA SER A 294 33.31 -6.41 -2.23
C SER A 294 32.14 -5.48 -2.58
N ALA A 295 32.28 -4.70 -3.66
CA ALA A 295 31.31 -3.68 -4.06
C ALA A 295 29.87 -4.23 -4.25
N ASP A 296 29.71 -5.39 -4.88
CA ASP A 296 28.40 -6.02 -5.09
C ASP A 296 27.77 -6.49 -3.77
N GLU A 297 28.57 -6.97 -2.82
CA GLU A 297 28.08 -7.31 -1.48
C GLU A 297 27.61 -6.06 -0.74
N VAL A 298 28.30 -4.92 -0.90
CA VAL A 298 27.84 -3.65 -0.34
C VAL A 298 26.50 -3.24 -0.94
N VAL A 299 26.31 -3.34 -2.27
CA VAL A 299 25.01 -3.06 -2.90
C VAL A 299 23.91 -3.98 -2.34
N TYR A 300 24.21 -5.27 -2.18
CA TYR A 300 23.31 -6.23 -1.55
C TYR A 300 22.96 -5.82 -0.10
N ARG A 301 23.95 -5.52 0.75
CA ARG A 301 23.74 -5.12 2.14
C ARG A 301 22.92 -3.83 2.23
N VAL A 302 23.15 -2.86 1.35
CA VAL A 302 22.32 -1.65 1.23
C VAL A 302 20.88 -2.00 0.81
N ALA A 303 20.68 -2.93 -0.12
CA ALA A 303 19.34 -3.40 -0.50
C ALA A 303 18.61 -4.11 0.67
N VAL A 304 19.31 -4.91 1.48
CA VAL A 304 18.77 -5.50 2.71
C VAL A 304 18.36 -4.40 3.69
N ALA A 305 19.23 -3.42 3.94
CA ALA A 305 18.94 -2.29 4.80
C ALA A 305 17.69 -1.52 4.33
N ALA A 306 17.54 -1.29 3.02
CA ALA A 306 16.37 -0.67 2.44
C ALA A 306 15.10 -1.52 2.66
N ALA A 307 15.18 -2.83 2.43
CA ALA A 307 14.04 -3.74 2.66
C ALA A 307 13.59 -3.72 4.13
N LEU A 308 14.53 -3.74 5.07
CA LEU A 308 14.21 -3.67 6.50
C LEU A 308 13.62 -2.31 6.87
N ALA A 309 14.25 -1.21 6.45
CA ALA A 309 13.83 0.15 6.78
C ALA A 309 12.40 0.46 6.30
N PHE A 310 11.99 -0.09 5.16
CA PHE A 310 10.67 0.18 4.57
C PHE A 310 9.62 -0.88 4.87
N ARG A 311 10.01 -2.15 5.09
CA ARG A 311 9.07 -3.28 5.15
C ARG A 311 9.08 -4.06 6.46
N LEU A 312 10.03 -3.86 7.36
CA LEU A 312 10.00 -4.52 8.68
C LEU A 312 8.90 -3.95 9.58
N ASP A 313 8.45 -2.72 9.28
CA ASP A 313 7.40 -2.01 10.00
C ASP A 313 7.73 -1.71 11.46
N ARG A 314 9.01 -1.45 11.76
CA ARG A 314 9.50 -1.09 13.11
C ARG A 314 10.14 0.31 13.13
N ASP A 315 10.57 0.73 14.31
CA ASP A 315 11.34 1.97 14.47
C ASP A 315 12.80 1.79 14.02
N ARG A 316 13.54 2.92 13.97
CA ARG A 316 14.95 2.93 13.52
C ARG A 316 15.83 2.00 14.34
N VAL A 317 15.68 2.00 15.67
CA VAL A 317 16.50 1.19 16.57
C VAL A 317 16.28 -0.30 16.31
N ALA A 318 15.03 -0.73 16.15
CA ALA A 318 14.72 -2.12 15.86
C ALA A 318 15.15 -2.55 14.45
N VAL A 319 15.08 -1.66 13.45
CA VAL A 319 15.61 -1.93 12.10
C VAL A 319 17.12 -2.16 12.13
N VAL A 320 17.86 -1.26 12.77
CA VAL A 320 19.33 -1.38 12.93
C VAL A 320 19.69 -2.63 13.72
N THR A 321 18.96 -2.93 14.79
CA THR A 321 19.17 -4.13 15.60
C THR A 321 18.92 -5.41 14.79
N ALA A 322 17.85 -5.45 13.99
CA ALA A 322 17.55 -6.59 13.13
C ALA A 322 18.63 -6.81 12.05
N PHE A 323 19.12 -5.72 11.44
CA PHE A 323 20.24 -5.79 10.51
C PHE A 323 21.50 -6.32 11.19
N SER A 324 21.88 -5.74 12.34
CA SER A 324 23.07 -6.16 13.09
C SER A 324 22.98 -7.62 13.56
N ALA A 325 21.78 -8.10 13.90
CA ALA A 325 21.57 -9.51 14.27
C ALA A 325 21.81 -10.46 13.08
N LEU A 326 21.37 -10.09 11.86
CA LEU A 326 21.65 -10.85 10.64
C LEU A 326 23.15 -10.84 10.32
N ASP A 327 23.79 -9.69 10.41
CA ASP A 327 25.21 -9.51 10.10
C ASP A 327 26.11 -10.29 11.08
N LYS A 328 25.92 -10.12 12.40
CA LYS A 328 26.68 -10.82 13.44
C LYS A 328 26.49 -12.34 13.42
N ALA A 329 25.35 -12.80 12.93
CA ALA A 329 25.07 -14.23 12.77
C ALA A 329 25.68 -14.82 11.50
N GLY A 330 26.38 -14.04 10.67
CA GLY A 330 26.95 -14.48 9.39
C GLY A 330 25.93 -14.64 8.26
N VAL A 331 24.64 -14.43 8.55
CA VAL A 331 23.51 -14.71 7.65
C VAL A 331 23.62 -13.88 6.37
N LEU A 332 24.04 -12.62 6.47
CA LEU A 332 24.13 -11.76 5.27
C LEU A 332 25.19 -12.29 4.30
N GLY A 333 26.35 -12.69 4.80
CA GLY A 333 27.43 -13.28 3.99
C GLY A 333 27.01 -14.62 3.37
N ASP A 334 26.40 -15.49 4.16
CA ASP A 334 25.91 -16.79 3.68
C ASP A 334 24.89 -16.61 2.54
N LEU A 335 23.88 -15.76 2.75
CA LEU A 335 22.85 -15.49 1.74
C LEU A 335 23.44 -14.88 0.46
N TYR A 336 24.45 -14.00 0.58
CA TYR A 336 25.14 -13.42 -0.57
C TYR A 336 25.89 -14.49 -1.38
N GLN A 337 26.53 -15.44 -0.70
CA GLN A 337 27.23 -16.56 -1.34
C GLN A 337 26.28 -17.68 -1.82
N GLY A 338 24.97 -17.54 -1.56
CA GLY A 338 23.96 -18.53 -1.94
C GLY A 338 23.90 -19.75 -1.01
N THR A 339 24.45 -19.64 0.20
CA THR A 339 24.39 -20.66 1.25
C THR A 339 23.30 -20.30 2.27
N VAL A 340 22.91 -21.29 3.09
CA VAL A 340 21.95 -21.11 4.19
C VAL A 340 22.65 -21.51 5.49
N PRO A 341 22.59 -20.69 6.55
CA PRO A 341 23.16 -21.05 7.84
C PRO A 341 22.51 -22.32 8.38
N GLU A 342 23.32 -23.29 8.82
CA GLU A 342 22.82 -24.56 9.38
C GLU A 342 22.05 -24.37 10.69
N ASN A 343 22.40 -23.34 11.47
CA ASN A 343 21.72 -22.96 12.71
C ASN A 343 21.46 -21.46 12.73
N LEU A 344 20.20 -21.06 12.85
CA LEU A 344 19.81 -19.65 13.01
C LEU A 344 19.74 -19.28 14.50
N PRO A 345 20.53 -18.30 14.96
CA PRO A 345 20.42 -17.80 16.33
C PRO A 345 19.01 -17.27 16.63
N ALA A 346 18.51 -17.48 17.86
CA ALA A 346 17.16 -17.06 18.27
C ALA A 346 16.90 -15.53 18.17
N GLN A 347 17.96 -14.73 18.09
CA GLN A 347 17.92 -13.28 17.89
C GLN A 347 17.63 -12.87 16.44
N VAL A 348 17.70 -13.79 15.47
CA VAL A 348 17.40 -13.50 14.07
C VAL A 348 15.89 -13.50 13.85
N ASP A 349 15.34 -12.33 13.55
CA ASP A 349 13.93 -12.15 13.23
C ASP A 349 13.59 -12.82 11.89
N ALA A 350 12.58 -13.70 11.88
CA ALA A 350 12.21 -14.47 10.69
C ALA A 350 11.74 -13.58 9.51
N ARG A 351 11.09 -12.44 9.80
CA ARG A 351 10.68 -11.49 8.75
C ARG A 351 11.89 -10.72 8.22
N ALA A 352 12.85 -10.37 9.07
CA ALA A 352 14.10 -9.78 8.65
C ALA A 352 14.91 -10.73 7.76
N LEU A 353 15.01 -12.00 8.14
CA LEU A 353 15.63 -13.06 7.33
C LEU A 353 14.95 -13.19 5.96
N MET A 354 13.62 -13.29 5.92
CA MET A 354 12.87 -13.37 4.66
C MET A 354 13.15 -12.17 3.73
N LEU A 355 13.18 -10.95 4.28
CA LEU A 355 13.49 -9.74 3.51
C LEU A 355 14.94 -9.76 2.99
N ALA A 356 15.89 -10.21 3.80
CA ALA A 356 17.28 -10.38 3.39
C ALA A 356 17.43 -11.40 2.25
N SER A 357 16.77 -12.57 2.36
CA SER A 357 16.78 -13.59 1.31
C SER A 357 16.16 -13.10 0.00
N LEU A 358 15.11 -12.29 0.06
CA LEU A 358 14.50 -11.68 -1.14
C LEU A 358 15.46 -10.70 -1.82
N ALA A 359 16.18 -9.88 -1.05
CA ALA A 359 17.20 -8.98 -1.58
C ALA A 359 18.36 -9.77 -2.20
N ALA A 360 18.88 -10.79 -1.50
CA ALA A 360 19.95 -11.65 -1.99
C ALA A 360 19.60 -12.29 -3.34
N ARG A 361 18.38 -12.85 -3.46
CA ARG A 361 17.90 -13.45 -4.71
C ARG A 361 17.88 -12.44 -5.86
N ARG A 362 17.48 -11.19 -5.61
CA ARG A 362 17.44 -10.13 -6.63
C ARG A 362 18.83 -9.68 -7.05
N CYS A 363 19.75 -9.49 -6.10
CA CYS A 363 21.13 -9.15 -6.39
C CYS A 363 21.83 -10.29 -7.17
N ALA A 364 21.55 -11.56 -6.86
CA ALA A 364 22.10 -12.70 -7.58
C ALA A 364 21.63 -12.80 -9.05
N GLU A 365 20.45 -12.25 -9.38
CA GLU A 365 19.95 -12.19 -10.77
C GLU A 365 20.73 -11.19 -11.64
N VAL A 366 21.51 -10.27 -11.04
CA VAL A 366 22.25 -9.21 -11.74
C VAL A 366 23.66 -9.09 -11.16
N PRO A 367 24.59 -9.99 -11.56
CA PRO A 367 25.99 -9.89 -11.14
C PRO A 367 26.63 -8.60 -11.69
N GLU A 368 27.67 -8.12 -11.00
CA GLU A 368 28.44 -6.92 -11.37
C GLU A 368 27.59 -5.63 -11.40
N LEU A 369 26.52 -5.58 -10.61
CA LEU A 369 25.66 -4.41 -10.51
C LEU A 369 26.46 -3.19 -10.02
N ALA A 370 27.38 -3.37 -9.07
CA ALA A 370 28.23 -2.28 -8.59
C ALA A 370 29.09 -1.67 -9.72
N SER A 371 29.73 -2.52 -10.53
CA SER A 371 30.50 -2.08 -11.71
C SER A 371 29.61 -1.36 -12.74
N GLN A 372 28.39 -1.86 -12.96
CA GLN A 372 27.42 -1.19 -13.84
C GLN A 372 27.04 0.20 -13.33
N LEU A 373 26.92 0.40 -12.01
CA LEU A 373 26.64 1.70 -11.43
C LEU A 373 27.84 2.63 -11.62
N GLU A 374 29.06 2.21 -11.26
CA GLU A 374 30.27 3.02 -11.43
C GLU A 374 30.51 3.44 -12.88
N GLY A 375 30.21 2.55 -13.84
CA GLY A 375 30.41 2.80 -15.26
C GLY A 375 29.43 3.79 -15.91
N ARG A 376 28.43 4.31 -15.18
CA ARG A 376 27.45 5.26 -15.73
C ARG A 376 27.94 6.70 -15.70
N ALA A 377 27.50 7.48 -16.69
CA ALA A 377 27.85 8.89 -16.77
C ALA A 377 26.96 9.79 -15.90
N THR A 378 25.74 9.32 -15.59
CA THR A 378 24.70 10.09 -14.88
C THR A 378 23.99 9.25 -13.83
N ALA A 379 23.40 9.92 -12.84
CA ALA A 379 22.55 9.29 -11.83
C ALA A 379 21.28 8.70 -12.46
N ALA A 380 20.74 9.33 -13.51
CA ALA A 380 19.61 8.79 -14.26
C ALA A 380 19.91 7.40 -14.88
N GLU A 381 21.08 7.23 -15.49
CA GLU A 381 21.51 5.93 -16.05
C GLU A 381 21.77 4.89 -14.94
N ALA A 382 22.37 5.32 -13.83
CA ALA A 382 22.62 4.46 -12.67
C ALA A 382 21.30 3.99 -12.04
N PHE A 383 20.35 4.91 -11.85
CA PHE A 383 19.02 4.62 -11.35
C PHE A 383 18.25 3.68 -12.29
N ALA A 384 18.32 3.87 -13.61
CA ALA A 384 17.70 2.96 -14.56
C ALA A 384 18.29 1.54 -14.50
N SER A 385 19.60 1.42 -14.28
CA SER A 385 20.27 0.13 -14.07
C SER A 385 19.78 -0.52 -12.77
N LEU A 386 19.67 0.27 -11.70
CA LEU A 386 19.17 -0.18 -10.41
C LEU A 386 17.69 -0.60 -10.47
N ASP A 387 16.84 0.15 -11.16
CA ASP A 387 15.42 -0.16 -11.35
C ASP A 387 15.21 -1.42 -12.20
N SER A 388 16.00 -1.60 -13.26
CA SER A 388 15.99 -2.83 -14.04
C SER A 388 16.34 -4.05 -13.19
N ALA A 389 17.32 -3.91 -12.28
CA ALA A 389 17.81 -4.99 -11.43
C ALA A 389 16.88 -5.29 -10.23
N LEU A 390 16.46 -4.24 -9.51
CA LEU A 390 15.83 -4.34 -8.19
C LEU A 390 14.36 -3.88 -8.19
N GLY A 391 13.91 -3.16 -9.22
CA GLY A 391 12.58 -2.53 -9.31
C GLY A 391 11.39 -3.49 -9.45
N ARG A 392 11.64 -4.75 -9.85
CA ARG A 392 10.59 -5.77 -10.09
C ARG A 392 9.98 -6.32 -8.78
N GLY A 393 9.10 -5.52 -8.18
CA GLY A 393 8.18 -5.91 -7.09
C GLY A 393 8.74 -5.79 -5.66
N LEU A 394 10.07 -5.67 -5.50
CA LEU A 394 10.70 -5.56 -4.18
C LEU A 394 11.05 -4.11 -3.82
N PHE A 395 11.54 -3.32 -4.76
CA PHE A 395 11.94 -1.94 -4.50
C PHE A 395 11.26 -1.00 -5.49
N ARG A 396 10.81 0.16 -5.02
CA ARG A 396 10.31 1.26 -5.86
C ARG A 396 10.87 2.58 -5.34
N THR A 397 10.22 3.18 -4.35
CA THR A 397 10.73 4.38 -3.67
C THR A 397 12.04 4.11 -2.94
N GLU A 398 12.24 2.87 -2.51
CA GLU A 398 13.45 2.38 -1.86
C GLU A 398 14.69 2.54 -2.75
N LEU A 399 14.54 2.58 -4.08
CA LEU A 399 15.67 2.77 -4.99
C LEU A 399 16.32 4.16 -4.81
N PHE A 400 15.53 5.20 -4.54
CA PHE A 400 16.05 6.53 -4.21
C PHE A 400 16.82 6.53 -2.88
N TRP A 401 16.34 5.74 -1.92
CA TRP A 401 17.03 5.55 -0.64
C TRP A 401 18.34 4.78 -0.81
N ILE A 402 18.38 3.77 -1.69
CA ILE A 402 19.62 3.06 -2.06
C ILE A 402 20.61 4.03 -2.71
N MET A 403 20.17 4.87 -3.65
CA MET A 403 21.01 5.91 -4.26
C MET A 403 21.56 6.90 -3.22
N ASP A 404 20.75 7.33 -2.25
CA ASP A 404 21.18 8.18 -1.13
C ASP A 404 22.24 7.50 -0.25
N MET A 405 22.05 6.22 0.09
CA MET A 405 23.02 5.47 0.89
C MET A 405 24.35 5.26 0.18
N LEU A 406 24.33 4.93 -1.11
CA LEU A 406 25.53 4.83 -1.94
C LEU A 406 26.22 6.19 -2.10
N SER A 407 25.45 7.28 -2.21
CA SER A 407 25.97 8.64 -2.22
C SER A 407 26.67 8.99 -0.89
N LYS A 408 26.07 8.63 0.26
CA LYS A 408 26.62 8.87 1.60
C LYS A 408 27.87 8.04 1.87
N LEU A 409 27.96 6.83 1.31
CA LEU A 409 29.18 6.03 1.28
C LEU A 409 30.29 6.67 0.43
N GLY A 410 29.93 7.58 -0.48
CA GLY A 410 30.87 8.26 -1.36
C GLY A 410 31.35 7.42 -2.55
N VAL A 411 30.68 6.29 -2.81
CA VAL A 411 31.05 5.29 -3.83
C VAL A 411 30.46 5.60 -5.20
N ILE A 412 29.37 6.37 -5.25
CA ILE A 412 28.83 6.93 -6.50
C ILE A 412 28.90 8.46 -6.47
N ARG A 413 29.27 9.06 -7.60
CA ARG A 413 29.38 10.52 -7.76
C ARG A 413 28.95 10.88 -9.18
N TYR A 414 27.73 11.40 -9.30
CA TYR A 414 27.22 11.90 -10.58
C TYR A 414 26.84 13.38 -10.47
N PRO A 415 26.94 14.16 -11.55
CA PRO A 415 26.58 15.57 -11.54
C PRO A 415 25.12 15.84 -11.11
N ASP A 416 24.21 14.94 -11.45
CA ASP A 416 22.76 14.99 -11.22
C ASP A 416 22.31 14.15 -10.01
N LEU A 417 23.24 13.62 -9.19
CA LEU A 417 22.92 12.70 -8.10
C LEU A 417 21.94 13.28 -7.07
N GLY A 418 21.99 14.61 -6.82
CA GLY A 418 21.11 15.28 -5.86
C GLY A 418 19.61 15.15 -6.16
N ASP A 419 19.24 14.85 -7.41
CA ASP A 419 17.86 14.62 -7.85
C ASP A 419 17.37 13.19 -7.57
N PHE A 420 18.29 12.27 -7.26
CA PHE A 420 18.00 10.85 -7.04
C PHE A 420 18.21 10.40 -5.59
N THR A 421 18.64 11.30 -4.69
CA THR A 421 18.86 11.02 -3.26
C THR A 421 17.69 11.42 -2.36
N VAL A 422 16.62 12.00 -2.93
CA VAL A 422 15.42 12.33 -2.15
C VAL A 422 14.42 11.20 -2.29
N THR A 423 13.95 10.64 -1.17
CA THR A 423 12.94 9.58 -1.22
C THR A 423 11.53 10.17 -1.38
N PRO A 424 10.84 9.98 -2.53
CA PRO A 424 9.56 10.61 -2.80
C PRO A 424 8.40 9.87 -2.11
N HIS A 425 8.37 9.84 -0.77
CA HIS A 425 7.32 9.20 0.03
C HIS A 425 5.93 9.79 -0.28
N ARG A 426 4.86 9.07 0.09
CA ARG A 426 3.48 9.56 -0.13
C ARG A 426 3.23 10.93 0.50
N ILE A 427 3.65 11.13 1.75
CA ILE A 427 3.49 12.42 2.43
C ILE A 427 4.29 13.55 1.75
N VAL A 428 5.48 13.27 1.23
CA VAL A 428 6.29 14.21 0.45
C VAL A 428 5.54 14.59 -0.84
N ARG A 429 5.05 13.59 -1.59
CA ARG A 429 4.23 13.80 -2.80
C ARG A 429 2.99 14.63 -2.53
N ASP A 430 2.22 14.29 -1.50
CA ASP A 430 1.02 15.04 -1.12
C ASP A 430 1.37 16.50 -0.76
N THR A 431 2.50 16.72 -0.09
CA THR A 431 2.97 18.06 0.28
C THR A 431 3.38 18.87 -0.94
N LEU A 432 4.18 18.30 -1.85
CA LEU A 432 4.58 18.97 -3.09
C LEU A 432 3.41 19.29 -3.99
N PHE A 433 2.45 18.37 -4.11
CA PHE A 433 1.22 18.60 -4.86
C PHE A 433 0.45 19.79 -4.28
N ARG A 434 0.24 19.80 -2.95
CA ARG A 434 -0.45 20.91 -2.26
C ARG A 434 0.23 22.23 -2.49
N LEU A 435 1.56 22.27 -2.41
CA LEU A 435 2.39 23.47 -2.61
C LEU A 435 2.57 23.85 -4.08
N GLY A 436 2.05 23.05 -5.02
CA GLY A 436 2.05 23.36 -6.45
C GLY A 436 3.34 22.98 -7.19
N PHE A 437 4.28 22.27 -6.57
CA PHE A 437 5.52 21.83 -7.21
C PHE A 437 5.30 20.68 -8.20
N ILE A 438 4.22 19.91 -8.02
CA ILE A 438 3.82 18.83 -8.93
C ILE A 438 2.32 18.91 -9.22
N GLU A 439 1.92 18.39 -10.38
CA GLU A 439 0.53 18.37 -10.84
C GLU A 439 -0.30 17.26 -10.19
N SER A 440 0.35 16.21 -9.68
CA SER A 440 -0.29 15.04 -9.10
C SER A 440 0.57 14.47 -7.97
N PRO A 441 0.01 14.08 -6.82
CA PRO A 441 0.74 13.37 -5.77
C PRO A 441 0.87 11.86 -6.05
N TYR A 442 0.38 11.41 -7.20
CA TYR A 442 0.39 10.02 -7.64
C TYR A 442 1.52 9.81 -8.64
N ALA A 443 2.46 8.95 -8.26
CA ALA A 443 3.56 8.51 -9.11
C ALA A 443 3.48 6.97 -9.21
N SER A 444 2.99 6.48 -10.35
CA SER A 444 2.73 5.05 -10.59
C SER A 444 3.94 4.30 -11.15
N ASP A 445 4.90 5.02 -11.71
CA ASP A 445 6.06 4.49 -12.42
C ASP A 445 7.35 5.21 -11.98
N PRO A 446 8.52 4.67 -12.34
CA PRO A 446 9.82 5.25 -11.97
C PRO A 446 10.00 6.68 -12.48
N ALA A 447 9.53 7.01 -13.69
CA ALA A 447 9.69 8.35 -14.26
C ALA A 447 8.94 9.42 -13.42
N ALA A 448 7.70 9.15 -13.04
CA ALA A 448 6.91 10.02 -12.18
C ALA A 448 7.52 10.16 -10.76
N LEU A 449 8.15 9.10 -10.24
CA LEU A 449 8.88 9.17 -8.97
C LEU A 449 10.13 10.05 -9.10
N THR A 450 10.87 9.95 -10.19
CA THR A 450 12.03 10.81 -10.47
C THR A 450 11.61 12.28 -10.59
N THR A 451 10.54 12.58 -11.35
CA THR A 451 9.99 13.95 -11.42
C THR A 451 9.63 14.48 -10.03
N THR A 452 9.08 13.63 -9.17
CA THR A 452 8.78 14.01 -7.77
C THR A 452 10.06 14.28 -6.99
N ALA A 453 11.09 13.45 -7.12
CA ALA A 453 12.35 13.63 -6.41
C ALA A 453 13.03 14.95 -6.82
N CYS A 454 13.08 15.25 -8.13
CA CYS A 454 13.53 16.55 -8.65
C CYS A 454 12.70 17.71 -8.08
N ALA A 455 11.37 17.58 -8.05
CA ALA A 455 10.49 18.60 -7.49
C ALA A 455 10.69 18.79 -5.97
N SER A 456 11.02 17.71 -5.25
CA SER A 456 11.40 17.76 -3.84
C SER A 456 12.66 18.58 -3.63
N ARG A 457 13.67 18.37 -4.49
CA ARG A 457 14.93 19.14 -4.49
C ARG A 457 14.70 20.60 -4.90
N LYS A 458 13.79 20.89 -5.84
CA LYS A 458 13.38 22.27 -6.16
C LYS A 458 12.71 22.96 -4.97
N ALA A 459 11.89 22.26 -4.21
CA ALA A 459 11.21 22.78 -3.02
C ALA A 459 12.17 22.97 -1.84
N VAL A 460 13.16 22.10 -1.70
CA VAL A 460 14.18 22.11 -0.64
C VAL A 460 15.56 21.83 -1.24
N PRO A 461 16.28 22.88 -1.68
CA PRO A 461 17.58 22.73 -2.34
C PRO A 461 18.66 22.11 -1.44
N GLU A 462 18.65 22.45 -0.15
CA GLU A 462 19.68 22.05 0.81
C GLU A 462 19.12 21.13 1.90
N GLY A 463 19.91 20.11 2.28
CA GLY A 463 19.57 19.18 3.37
C GLY A 463 18.70 17.97 2.94
N PRO A 464 18.16 17.22 3.92
CA PRO A 464 17.32 16.05 3.70
C PRO A 464 15.90 16.47 3.31
N ALA A 465 15.69 16.73 2.01
CA ALA A 465 14.46 17.32 1.49
C ALA A 465 13.18 16.55 1.88
N ASP A 466 13.22 15.23 1.91
CA ASP A 466 12.11 14.37 2.32
C ASP A 466 11.77 14.50 3.81
N GLU A 467 12.77 14.54 4.70
CA GLU A 467 12.56 14.82 6.14
C GLU A 467 12.00 16.22 6.36
N ILE A 468 12.57 17.22 5.68
CA ILE A 468 12.17 18.63 5.80
C ILE A 468 10.73 18.81 5.33
N LEU A 469 10.37 18.31 4.16
CA LEU A 469 9.02 18.40 3.62
C LEU A 469 8.01 17.64 4.48
N THR A 470 8.40 16.48 5.02
CA THR A 470 7.54 15.71 5.92
C THR A 470 7.30 16.46 7.23
N LEU A 471 8.37 16.96 7.88
CA LEU A 471 8.24 17.69 9.12
C LEU A 471 7.47 19.00 8.93
N PHE A 472 7.69 19.67 7.80
CA PHE A 472 6.94 20.86 7.39
C PHE A 472 5.44 20.55 7.29
N ALA A 473 5.07 19.45 6.62
CA ALA A 473 3.68 19.04 6.47
C ALA A 473 3.02 18.75 7.82
N LEU A 474 3.73 18.05 8.71
CA LEU A 474 3.27 17.75 10.06
C LEU A 474 3.10 19.02 10.91
N ALA A 475 4.09 19.91 10.91
CA ALA A 475 4.06 21.15 11.69
C ALA A 475 2.99 22.14 11.16
N CYS A 476 2.76 22.16 9.85
CA CYS A 476 1.66 22.90 9.26
C CYS A 476 0.28 22.27 9.54
N GLY A 477 0.21 20.98 9.88
CA GLY A 477 -1.05 20.24 9.92
C GLY A 477 -1.70 20.16 8.54
N CYS A 478 -0.90 19.97 7.49
CA CYS A 478 -1.38 19.84 6.12
C CYS A 478 -2.24 18.57 5.97
N ALA A 479 -3.55 18.74 5.84
CA ALA A 479 -4.51 17.67 5.60
C ALA A 479 -5.58 18.12 4.61
N TYR A 480 -6.31 17.17 4.01
CA TYR A 480 -7.48 17.50 3.18
C TYR A 480 -8.52 18.19 4.05
N ASP A 481 -9.19 19.21 3.51
CA ASP A 481 -10.04 20.13 4.26
C ASP A 481 -9.26 20.84 5.37
N CYS A 482 -8.10 21.38 5.02
CA CYS A 482 -7.20 21.99 5.99
C CYS A 482 -7.92 23.08 6.79
N PRO A 483 -8.02 22.97 8.14
CA PRO A 483 -8.74 23.94 8.97
C PRO A 483 -8.07 25.32 8.95
N HIS A 484 -6.86 25.40 8.40
CA HIS A 484 -6.04 26.60 8.36
C HIS A 484 -6.01 27.30 7.00
N ARG A 485 -6.82 26.88 6.02
CA ARG A 485 -6.82 27.45 4.66
C ARG A 485 -6.94 28.98 4.61
N LYS A 486 -7.63 29.59 5.58
CA LYS A 486 -7.84 31.06 5.65
C LYS A 486 -6.64 31.84 6.23
N ASN A 487 -5.80 31.19 7.04
CA ASN A 487 -4.79 31.86 7.86
C ASN A 487 -3.38 31.26 7.65
N CYS A 488 -3.21 30.36 6.68
CA CYS A 488 -1.91 29.82 6.31
C CYS A 488 -1.20 30.82 5.38
N ASP A 489 0.07 31.10 5.61
CA ASP A 489 0.84 32.01 4.76
C ASP A 489 1.31 31.37 3.45
N TYR A 490 1.30 30.04 3.36
CA TYR A 490 1.77 29.31 2.19
C TYR A 490 0.71 29.24 1.08
N PRO A 491 1.13 29.34 -0.19
CA PRO A 491 0.25 28.99 -1.31
C PRO A 491 -0.10 27.51 -1.20
N CYS A 492 -1.38 27.16 -1.34
CA CYS A 492 -1.76 25.76 -1.51
C CYS A 492 -2.99 25.59 -2.39
N ARG A 493 -3.13 24.41 -3.01
CA ARG A 493 -4.20 24.10 -3.96
C ARG A 493 -5.60 24.30 -3.38
N GLU A 494 -5.81 23.91 -2.12
CA GLU A 494 -7.08 24.11 -1.39
C GLU A 494 -7.43 25.60 -1.12
N ARG A 495 -6.54 26.55 -1.45
CA ARG A 495 -6.83 27.99 -1.40
C ARG A 495 -7.10 28.58 -2.78
N LEU A 496 -6.71 27.86 -3.83
CA LEU A 496 -6.98 28.22 -5.22
C LEU A 496 -8.36 27.72 -5.64
N GLU A 497 -8.74 26.53 -5.16
CA GLU A 497 -10.08 25.95 -5.22
C GLU A 497 -11.01 26.59 -4.17
#